data_AF-A0A3B8WEZ9-F1
#
_entry.id   AF-A0A3B8WEZ9-F1
#
_cell.length_a   1.000
_cell.length_b   1.000
_cell.length_c   1.000
_cell.angle_alpha   90.00
_cell.angle_beta   90.00
_cell.angle_gamma   90.00
#
_symmetry.space_group_name_H-M   'P 1'
#
loop_
_entity.id
_entity.type
_entity.pdbx_description
1 polymer ?
#
loop_
_entity_poly.entity_id
_entity_poly.type
_entity_poly.pdbx_seq_one_letter_code
_entity_poly.pdbx_strand_id
1 'polypeptide(L)' 'RLKLYKGNVDVVGRKSDDSLFDEKIATFEEDQGAYDQKDAEGFIKLNALR' A
#
# COMPACT_ATOMS: atom_id res chain seq x y z
N ARG A 1 -15.74 6.47 -2.16
CA ARG A 1 -16.06 7.89 -2.49
C ARG A 1 -15.70 8.14 -3.94
N LEU A 2 -16.55 8.83 -4.70
CA LEU A 2 -16.36 9.06 -6.13
C LEU A 2 -16.51 10.56 -6.45
N LYS A 3 -15.82 11.02 -7.49
CA LYS A 3 -15.99 12.34 -8.09
C LYS A 3 -16.52 12.16 -9.51
N LEU A 4 -17.56 12.92 -9.86
CA LEU A 4 -18.18 12.89 -11.18
C LEU A 4 -17.87 14.20 -11.91
N TYR A 5 -17.32 14.11 -13.12
CA TYR A 5 -17.02 15.30 -13.91
C TYR A 5 -17.07 15.01 -15.42
N LYS A 6 -17.90 15.75 -16.16
CA LYS A 6 -18.02 15.68 -17.63
C LYS A 6 -18.11 14.25 -18.19
N GLY A 7 -18.95 13.41 -17.56
CA GLY A 7 -19.13 12.02 -17.97
C GLY A 7 -18.05 11.05 -17.47
N ASN A 8 -17.04 11.53 -16.72
CA ASN A 8 -16.04 10.71 -16.06
C ASN A 8 -16.40 10.43 -14.58
N VAL A 9 -15.92 9.30 -14.07
CA VAL A 9 -16.05 8.86 -12.68
C VAL A 9 -14.67 8.52 -12.12
N ASP A 10 -14.19 9.33 -11.17
CA ASP A 10 -12.90 9.14 -10.51
C ASP A 10 -13.08 8.61 -9.08
N VAL A 11 -12.28 7.60 -8.71
CA VAL A 11 -12.23 7.10 -7.33
C VAL A 11 -11.35 8.03 -6.49
N VAL A 12 -11.96 8.71 -5.51
CA VAL A 12 -11.26 9.68 -4.64
C VAL A 12 -11.10 9.21 -3.20
N GLY A 13 -11.48 7.97 -2.91
CA GLY A 13 -11.21 7.39 -1.60
C GLY A 13 -11.94 6.08 -1.33
N ARG A 14 -11.34 5.27 -0.46
CA ARG A 14 -11.84 3.98 0.01
C ARG A 14 -11.78 3.96 1.54
N LYS A 15 -12.76 3.32 2.17
CA LYS A 15 -12.79 2.98 3.59
C LYS A 15 -13.56 1.68 3.72
N SER A 16 -13.08 0.78 4.58
CA SER A 16 -13.73 -0.48 4.94
C SER A 16 -13.39 -0.75 6.40
N ASP A 17 -14.33 -1.34 7.14
CA ASP A 17 -14.04 -1.84 8.49
C ASP A 17 -13.17 -3.11 8.43
N ASP A 18 -13.26 -3.84 7.31
CA ASP A 18 -12.43 -5.02 6.99
C ASP A 18 -11.31 -4.67 5.98
N SER A 19 -10.63 -3.53 6.17
CA SER A 19 -9.55 -3.11 5.29
C SER A 19 -8.29 -3.96 5.51
N LEU A 20 -7.75 -4.55 4.45
CA LEU A 20 -6.42 -5.19 4.47
C LEU A 20 -5.27 -4.19 4.28
N PHE A 21 -5.58 -2.92 4.02
CA PHE A 21 -4.58 -1.86 4.00
C PHE A 21 -4.22 -1.47 5.43
N ASP A 22 -2.93 -1.50 5.75
CA ASP A 22 -2.36 -1.04 7.02
C ASP A 22 -1.47 0.18 6.79
N GLU A 23 -1.86 1.32 7.34
CA GLU A 23 -1.14 2.59 7.22
C GLU A 23 0.23 2.54 7.89
N LYS A 24 0.40 1.74 8.96
CA LYS A 24 1.68 1.63 9.67
C LYS A 24 2.73 0.91 8.85
N ILE A 25 2.34 -0.07 8.03
CA ILE A 25 3.26 -0.79 7.15
C ILE A 25 3.55 0.03 5.89
N ALA A 26 2.57 0.79 5.40
CA ALA A 26 2.69 1.53 4.14
C ALA A 26 3.32 2.93 4.27
N THR A 27 3.52 3.42 5.50
CA THR A 27 4.07 4.76 5.74
C THR A 27 5.58 4.82 5.54
N PHE A 28 6.09 6.02 5.25
CA PHE A 28 7.52 6.33 5.25
C PHE A 28 7.98 7.01 6.55
N GLU A 29 7.03 7.30 7.45
CA GLU A 29 7.29 7.84 8.78
C GLU A 29 7.80 6.75 9.74
N GLU A 30 8.18 7.14 10.96
CA GLU A 30 8.67 6.20 11.98
C GLU A 30 7.59 5.15 12.35
N ASP A 31 7.65 4.00 11.70
CA ASP A 31 6.67 2.92 11.71
C ASP A 31 6.82 1.96 12.90
N GLN A 32 7.72 2.30 13.84
CA GLN A 32 8.12 1.48 15.00
C GLN A 32 8.57 0.06 14.62
N GLY A 33 9.09 -0.14 13.40
CA GLY A 33 9.53 -1.44 12.91
C GLY A 33 8.40 -2.32 12.38
N ALA A 34 7.28 -1.72 11.95
CA ALA A 34 6.21 -2.46 11.28
C ALA A 34 6.66 -3.06 9.93
N TYR A 35 7.69 -2.49 9.29
CA TYR A 35 8.29 -3.02 8.07
C TYR A 35 9.84 -3.05 8.16
N ASP A 36 10.44 -4.25 8.09
CA ASP A 36 11.90 -4.40 7.98
C ASP A 36 12.35 -4.32 6.51
N GLN A 37 12.97 -3.19 6.16
CA GLN A 37 13.49 -2.94 4.82
C GLN A 37 14.59 -3.92 4.39
N LYS A 38 15.29 -4.58 5.33
CA LYS A 38 16.37 -5.53 5.01
C LYS A 38 15.85 -6.81 4.36
N ASP A 39 14.64 -7.24 4.70
CA ASP A 39 14.03 -8.45 4.17
C ASP A 39 13.72 -8.33 2.66
N ALA A 40 13.52 -7.09 2.18
CA ALA A 40 13.23 -6.82 0.77
C ALA A 40 14.36 -7.31 -0.16
N GLU A 41 15.62 -7.20 0.26
CA GLU A 41 16.77 -7.61 -0.55
C GLU A 41 16.74 -9.12 -0.85
N GLY A 42 16.46 -9.94 0.16
CA GLY A 42 16.35 -11.39 0.02
C GLY A 42 15.17 -11.78 -0.86
N PHE A 43 14.02 -11.14 -0.66
CA PHE A 43 12.81 -11.38 -1.46
C PHE A 43 13.02 -11.06 -2.95
N ILE A 44 13.63 -9.91 -3.26
CA ILE A 44 13.89 -9.48 -4.64
C ILE A 44 14.82 -10.46 -5.34
N LYS A 45 15.93 -10.84 -4.69
CA LYS A 45 16.92 -11.77 -5.26
C LYS A 45 16.31 -13.13 -5.57
N LEU A 46 15.50 -13.68 -4.68
CA LEU A 46 14.86 -14.99 -4.89
C LEU A 46 13.83 -14.95 -6.02
N ASN A 47 13.03 -13.89 -6.12
CA ASN A 47 12.03 -13.77 -7.19
C ASN A 47 12.64 -13.47 -8.56
N ALA A 48 13.79 -12.78 -8.62
CA ALA A 48 14.47 -12.45 -9.88
C ALA A 48 15.15 -13.65 -10.57
N LEU A 49 15.27 -14.79 -9.86
CA LEU A 49 15.82 -16.03 -10.43
C LEU A 49 14.77 -16.86 -11.19
N ARG A 50 13.52 -16.39 -11.25
CA ARG A 50 12.40 -17.05 -11.92
C ARG A 50 12.22 -16.61 -13.37
#